data_AF-A0A5J9SWP5-F1
#
_entry.id   AF-A0A5J9SWP5-F1
#
_cell.length_a   1.000
_cell.length_b   1.000
_cell.length_c   1.000
_cell.angle_alpha   90.00
_cell.angle_beta   90.00
_cell.angle_gamma   90.00
#
_symmetry.space_group_name_H-M   'P 1'
#
loop_
_entity.id
_entity.type
_entity.pdbx_description
1 polymer ?
#
loop_
_entity_poly.entity_id
_entity_poly.type
_entity_poly.pdbx_seq_one_letter_code
_entity_poly.pdbx_strand_id
1 'polypeptide(L)'
;MRSSGPPRARPRCWAAAPKVVRWAAGTRLTESHMKNIKPFNGIDFPLWKEKVQDILKSLELDYEKDNKFAKRIIKRSISEGIKGEFDDNEDTTASELFFLIELEHKRVSTWFLFTRLTTLRYDGYSGIVKVDDGT
;
A
#
# COMPACT_ATOMS: atom_id res chain seq x y z
N MET A 1 -6.87 -62.90 -0.56
CA MET A 1 -7.10 -61.92 0.53
C MET A 1 -6.24 -60.68 0.28
N ARG A 2 -6.91 -59.52 0.19
CA ARG A 2 -6.43 -58.11 0.27
C ARG A 2 -5.33 -57.63 -0.70
N SER A 3 -5.81 -56.90 -1.70
CA SER A 3 -5.11 -55.84 -2.42
C SER A 3 -4.73 -54.68 -1.49
N SER A 4 -3.49 -54.17 -1.62
CA SER A 4 -3.04 -52.90 -1.02
C SER A 4 -2.81 -51.88 -2.14
N GLY A 5 -3.72 -50.89 -2.23
CA GLY A 5 -3.64 -49.78 -3.17
C GLY A 5 -2.59 -48.71 -2.80
N PRO A 6 -2.36 -47.71 -3.66
CA PRO A 6 -1.32 -46.70 -3.46
C PRO A 6 -1.71 -45.68 -2.37
N PRO A 7 -0.76 -45.09 -1.64
CA PRO A 7 -1.06 -44.04 -0.68
C PRO A 7 -1.49 -42.76 -1.41
N ARG A 8 -2.70 -42.31 -1.04
CA ARG A 8 -3.39 -41.13 -1.56
C ARG A 8 -2.62 -39.85 -1.27
N ALA A 9 -2.74 -38.92 -2.22
CA ALA A 9 -2.31 -37.54 -2.14
C ALA A 9 -2.60 -36.90 -0.76
N ARG A 10 -1.61 -36.19 -0.21
CA ARG A 10 -1.79 -35.31 0.95
C ARG A 10 -2.79 -34.20 0.57
N PRO A 11 -3.94 -34.05 1.26
CA PRO A 11 -4.73 -32.85 1.12
C PRO A 11 -4.00 -31.72 1.84
N ARG A 12 -3.89 -30.57 1.16
CA ARG A 12 -3.47 -29.30 1.75
C ARG A 12 -4.41 -28.94 2.89
N CYS A 13 -4.01 -29.23 4.13
CA CYS A 13 -4.68 -28.79 5.35
C CYS A 13 -4.45 -27.28 5.57
N TRP A 14 -5.01 -26.43 4.70
CA TRP A 14 -4.98 -24.96 4.87
C TRP A 14 -6.28 -24.43 5.48
N ALA A 15 -7.35 -25.23 5.46
CA ALA A 15 -8.69 -24.82 5.88
C ALA A 15 -8.91 -24.74 7.40
N ALA A 16 -7.98 -25.26 8.23
CA ALA A 16 -8.17 -25.40 9.69
C ALA A 16 -7.14 -24.62 10.53
N ALA A 17 -6.42 -23.66 9.94
CA ALA A 17 -5.46 -22.86 10.69
C ALA A 17 -6.18 -21.89 11.65
N PRO A 18 -5.74 -21.76 12.92
CA PRO A 18 -6.28 -20.77 13.86
C PRO A 18 -6.20 -19.36 13.27
N LYS A 19 -7.19 -18.49 13.54
CA LYS A 19 -7.22 -17.09 13.05
C LYS A 19 -5.90 -16.33 13.27
N VAL A 20 -5.18 -16.63 14.36
CA VAL A 20 -3.87 -16.03 14.68
C VAL A 20 -2.74 -16.50 13.75
N VAL A 21 -2.78 -17.75 13.29
CA VAL A 21 -1.84 -18.33 12.32
C VAL A 21 -2.14 -17.83 10.91
N ARG A 22 -3.42 -17.68 10.58
CA ARG A 22 -3.87 -16.99 9.36
C ARG A 22 -3.44 -15.52 9.34
N TRP A 23 -3.45 -14.85 10.49
CA TRP A 23 -2.93 -13.50 10.69
C TRP A 23 -1.43 -13.40 10.44
N ALA A 24 -0.62 -14.26 11.08
CA ALA A 24 0.84 -14.24 10.93
C ALA A 24 1.30 -14.62 9.51
N ALA A 25 0.61 -15.57 8.88
CA ALA A 25 0.82 -15.92 7.48
C ALA A 25 0.35 -14.79 6.54
N GLY A 26 -0.80 -14.18 6.84
CA GLY A 26 -1.33 -13.02 6.12
C GLY A 26 -0.39 -11.83 6.14
N THR A 27 0.23 -11.51 7.29
CA THR A 27 1.23 -10.44 7.39
C THR A 27 2.50 -10.71 6.58
N ARG A 28 3.01 -11.95 6.59
CA ARG A 28 4.20 -12.31 5.79
C ARG A 28 3.91 -12.33 4.29
N LEU A 29 2.72 -12.81 3.90
CA LEU A 29 2.26 -12.76 2.51
C LEU A 29 2.05 -11.32 2.05
N THR A 30 1.49 -10.43 2.88
CA THR A 30 1.38 -9.01 2.52
C THR A 30 2.75 -8.36 2.38
N GLU A 31 3.73 -8.67 3.22
CA GLU A 31 5.08 -8.11 3.06
C GLU A 31 5.75 -8.55 1.75
N SER A 32 5.61 -9.81 1.33
CA SER A 32 6.17 -10.25 0.06
C SER A 32 5.45 -9.63 -1.15
N HIS A 33 4.12 -9.50 -1.09
CA HIS A 33 3.33 -8.92 -2.18
C HIS A 33 3.46 -7.39 -2.27
N MET A 34 3.53 -6.69 -1.13
CA MET A 34 3.64 -5.23 -1.08
C MET A 34 5.04 -4.71 -1.41
N LYS A 35 6.10 -5.49 -1.17
CA LYS A 35 7.49 -5.10 -1.52
C LYS A 35 7.70 -4.81 -3.01
N ASN A 36 6.86 -5.38 -3.87
CA ASN A 36 6.95 -5.21 -5.32
C ASN A 36 6.05 -4.09 -5.86
N ILE A 37 5.27 -3.42 -5.01
CA ILE A 37 4.40 -2.33 -5.42
C ILE A 37 5.07 -0.99 -5.09
N LYS A 38 5.17 -0.14 -6.11
CA LYS A 38 5.54 1.27 -5.94
C LYS A 38 4.47 1.95 -5.06
N PRO A 39 4.85 2.57 -3.92
CA PRO A 39 3.89 3.25 -3.06
C PRO A 39 3.12 4.32 -3.84
N PHE A 40 1.84 4.51 -3.50
CA PHE A 40 1.05 5.56 -4.11
C PHE A 40 1.65 6.92 -3.79
N ASN A 41 2.07 7.63 -4.83
CA ASN A 41 2.63 8.97 -4.75
C ASN A 41 1.70 10.04 -5.35
N GLY A 42 0.48 9.64 -5.73
CA GLY A 42 -0.51 10.54 -6.29
C GLY A 42 -0.61 10.59 -7.82
N ILE A 43 0.43 10.18 -8.55
CA ILE A 43 0.52 10.37 -10.01
C ILE A 43 -0.03 9.14 -10.76
N ASP A 44 0.29 7.94 -10.28
CA ASP A 44 0.03 6.68 -10.98
C ASP A 44 -1.24 5.98 -10.45
N PHE A 45 -2.34 6.71 -10.24
CA PHE A 45 -3.55 6.19 -9.57
C PHE A 45 -4.15 4.95 -10.25
N PRO A 46 -4.39 4.92 -11.58
CA PRO A 46 -5.00 3.74 -12.23
C PRO A 46 -4.17 2.46 -12.03
N LEU A 47 -2.85 2.56 -12.21
CA LEU A 47 -1.93 1.43 -12.06
C LEU A 47 -1.80 0.98 -10.60
N TRP A 48 -1.77 1.92 -9.66
CA TRP A 48 -1.78 1.59 -8.24
C TRP A 48 -3.07 0.90 -7.82
N LYS A 49 -4.23 1.42 -8.27
CA LYS A 49 -5.55 0.86 -7.98
C LYS A 49 -5.67 -0.58 -8.44
N GLU A 50 -5.24 -0.88 -9.67
CA GLU A 50 -5.22 -2.25 -10.21
C GLU A 50 -4.37 -3.18 -9.34
N LYS A 51 -3.13 -2.79 -9.01
CA LYS A 51 -2.23 -3.63 -8.21
C LYS A 51 -2.73 -3.88 -6.79
N VAL A 52 -3.35 -2.89 -6.15
CA VAL A 52 -3.93 -3.06 -4.81
C VAL A 52 -5.13 -4.00 -4.88
N GLN A 53 -6.01 -3.85 -5.89
CA GLN A 53 -7.14 -4.75 -6.09
C GLN A 53 -6.68 -6.18 -6.35
N ASP A 54 -5.61 -6.38 -7.12
CA ASP A 54 -5.04 -7.71 -7.36
C ASP A 54 -4.50 -8.36 -6.09
N ILE A 55 -3.84 -7.60 -5.21
CA ILE A 55 -3.44 -8.11 -3.89
C ILE A 55 -4.66 -8.51 -3.09
N LEU A 56 -5.66 -7.64 -3.00
CA LEU A 56 -6.87 -7.92 -2.20
C LEU A 56 -7.57 -9.20 -2.70
N LYS A 57 -7.67 -9.37 -4.03
CA LYS A 57 -8.18 -10.60 -4.66
C LYS A 57 -7.31 -11.82 -4.38
N SER A 58 -5.98 -11.71 -4.49
CA SER A 58 -5.04 -12.81 -4.25
C SER A 58 -5.08 -13.33 -2.81
N LEU A 59 -5.47 -12.46 -1.87
CA LEU A 59 -5.64 -12.77 -0.45
C LEU A 59 -7.08 -13.21 -0.11
N GLU A 60 -7.96 -13.31 -1.10
CA GLU A 60 -9.39 -13.62 -0.95
C GLU A 60 -10.09 -12.68 0.04
N LEU A 61 -9.65 -11.41 0.10
CA LEU A 61 -10.20 -10.42 1.01
C LEU A 61 -11.41 -9.74 0.38
N ASP A 62 -12.56 -9.96 0.99
CA ASP A 62 -13.76 -9.19 0.69
C ASP A 62 -13.67 -7.84 1.42
N TYR A 63 -13.33 -6.77 0.71
CA TYR A 63 -13.15 -5.44 1.32
C TYR A 63 -14.47 -4.82 1.79
N GLU A 64 -15.63 -5.38 1.41
CA GLU A 64 -16.95 -5.02 1.95
C GLU A 64 -17.20 -5.63 3.34
N LYS A 65 -16.58 -6.78 3.67
CA LYS A 65 -16.79 -7.51 4.94
C LYS A 65 -15.56 -7.54 5.85
N ASP A 66 -14.38 -7.83 5.30
CA ASP A 66 -13.09 -7.92 6.00
C ASP A 66 -12.35 -6.56 6.01
N ASN A 67 -13.08 -5.58 6.52
CA ASN A 67 -12.77 -4.16 6.47
C ASN A 67 -11.39 -3.80 7.08
N LYS A 68 -11.06 -4.30 8.28
CA LYS A 68 -9.85 -3.87 9.03
C LYS A 68 -8.53 -4.26 8.36
N PHE A 69 -8.47 -5.44 7.73
CA PHE A 69 -7.23 -5.92 7.12
C PHE A 69 -7.02 -5.34 5.72
N ALA A 70 -8.08 -5.27 4.90
CA ALA A 70 -8.05 -4.59 3.60
C ALA A 70 -7.66 -3.11 3.75
N LYS A 71 -8.26 -2.41 4.72
CA LYS A 71 -7.91 -1.02 5.06
C LYS A 71 -6.43 -0.86 5.40
N ARG A 72 -5.85 -1.79 6.16
CA ARG A 72 -4.41 -1.75 6.51
C ARG A 72 -3.52 -1.93 5.28
N ILE A 73 -3.88 -2.82 4.35
CA ILE A 73 -3.14 -3.02 3.10
C ILE A 73 -3.18 -1.74 2.26
N ILE A 74 -4.37 -1.15 2.10
CA ILE A 74 -4.56 0.12 1.36
C ILE A 74 -3.75 1.24 2.03
N LYS A 75 -3.84 1.43 3.34
CA LYS A 75 -3.07 2.47 4.06
C LYS A 75 -1.55 2.28 3.93
N ARG A 76 -1.07 1.04 3.95
CA ARG A 76 0.37 0.73 3.86
C ARG A 76 0.90 0.77 2.43
N SER A 77 0.03 0.75 1.41
CA SER A 77 0.42 0.94 0.01
C SER A 77 0.48 2.41 -0.40
N ILE A 78 0.10 3.34 0.48
CA ILE A 78 0.20 4.79 0.28
C ILE A 78 1.55 5.29 0.80
N SER A 79 2.18 6.21 0.06
CA SER A 79 3.42 6.85 0.50
C SER A 79 3.20 7.66 1.79
N GLU A 80 4.10 7.54 2.76
CA GLU A 80 4.01 8.24 4.05
C GLU A 80 3.81 9.77 3.88
N GLY A 81 4.36 10.36 2.81
CA GLY A 81 4.23 11.80 2.54
C GLY A 81 2.82 12.30 2.22
N ILE A 82 1.92 11.43 1.75
CA ILE A 82 0.51 11.77 1.46
C ILE A 82 -0.48 10.95 2.30
N LYS A 83 0.02 9.97 3.06
CA LYS A 83 -0.79 9.06 3.86
C LYS A 83 -1.59 9.78 4.94
N GLY A 84 -1.03 10.84 5.53
CA GLY A 84 -1.69 11.66 6.55
C GLY A 84 -2.85 12.52 6.02
N GLU A 85 -2.96 12.70 4.70
CA GLU A 85 -4.06 13.45 4.09
C GLU A 85 -5.35 12.63 3.97
N PHE A 86 -5.26 11.31 4.17
CA PHE A 86 -6.41 10.41 4.18
C PHE A 86 -6.78 10.09 5.63
N ASP A 87 -8.03 10.37 6.00
CA ASP A 87 -8.55 10.26 7.38
C ASP A 87 -8.23 8.89 8.02
N ASP A 88 -7.81 8.93 9.29
CA ASP A 88 -7.43 7.75 10.03
C ASP A 88 -8.58 7.11 10.80
N ASN A 89 -9.77 7.73 10.84
CA ASN A 89 -10.98 7.28 11.52
C ASN A 89 -11.10 5.75 11.51
N GLU A 90 -11.12 5.13 12.70
CA GLU A 90 -11.14 3.68 12.83
C GLU A 90 -12.38 3.04 12.19
N ASP A 91 -13.51 3.75 12.20
CA ASP A 91 -14.81 3.26 11.77
C ASP A 91 -15.00 3.26 10.25
N THR A 92 -14.19 4.03 9.51
CA THR A 92 -14.28 4.10 8.04
C THR A 92 -14.02 2.75 7.40
N THR A 93 -14.88 2.36 6.47
CA THR A 93 -14.75 1.09 5.76
C THR A 93 -13.63 1.11 4.72
N ALA A 94 -13.01 -0.04 4.43
CA ALA A 94 -11.98 -0.16 3.40
C ALA A 94 -12.50 0.36 2.05
N SER A 95 -13.76 0.07 1.70
CA SER A 95 -14.46 0.62 0.54
C SER A 95 -14.57 2.13 0.58
N GLU A 96 -14.95 2.72 1.73
CA GLU A 96 -15.07 4.16 1.92
C GLU A 96 -13.71 4.86 1.80
N LEU A 97 -12.66 4.28 2.39
CA LEU A 97 -11.30 4.76 2.24
C LEU A 97 -10.86 4.69 0.76
N PHE A 98 -11.16 3.59 0.07
CA PHE A 98 -10.81 3.43 -1.33
C PHE A 98 -11.52 4.46 -2.22
N PHE A 99 -12.80 4.71 -1.93
CA PHE A 99 -13.61 5.74 -2.60
C PHE A 99 -13.09 7.16 -2.31
N LEU A 100 -12.72 7.45 -1.06
CA LEU A 100 -12.11 8.72 -0.68
C LEU A 100 -10.82 8.98 -1.46
N ILE A 101 -9.95 7.96 -1.58
CA ILE A 101 -8.72 8.07 -2.37
C ILE A 101 -9.05 8.31 -3.85
N GLU A 102 -10.02 7.58 -4.39
CA GLU A 102 -10.45 7.77 -5.78
C GLU A 102 -10.96 9.19 -6.04
N LEU A 103 -11.72 9.77 -5.10
CA LEU A 103 -12.24 11.12 -5.20
C LEU A 103 -11.15 12.19 -5.04
N GLU A 104 -10.29 12.04 -4.03
CA GLU A 104 -9.40 13.11 -3.57
C GLU A 104 -7.96 13.00 -4.09
N HIS A 105 -7.58 11.91 -4.76
CA HIS A 105 -6.19 11.70 -5.14
C HIS A 105 -5.60 12.88 -5.92
N LYS A 106 -6.34 13.47 -6.87
CA LYS A 106 -5.83 14.61 -7.65
C LYS A 106 -5.55 15.83 -6.79
N ARG A 107 -6.44 16.13 -5.84
CA ARG A 107 -6.31 17.27 -4.92
C ARG A 107 -5.12 17.06 -3.99
N VAL A 108 -5.07 15.89 -3.33
CA VAL A 108 -4.00 15.52 -2.39
C VAL A 108 -2.64 15.54 -3.08
N SER A 109 -2.56 14.98 -4.30
CA SER A 109 -1.31 14.95 -5.09
C SER A 109 -0.84 16.36 -5.45
N THR A 110 -1.76 17.20 -5.91
CA THR A 110 -1.44 18.58 -6.30
C THR A 110 -0.98 19.38 -5.09
N TRP A 111 -1.70 19.27 -3.97
CA TRP A 111 -1.34 19.94 -2.72
C TRP A 111 0.01 19.48 -2.18
N PHE A 112 0.29 18.17 -2.21
CA PHE A 112 1.56 17.62 -1.77
C PHE A 112 2.74 18.15 -2.61
N LEU A 113 2.59 18.15 -3.95
CA LEU A 113 3.60 18.70 -4.85
C LEU A 113 3.80 20.20 -4.64
N PHE A 114 2.72 20.96 -4.50
CA PHE A 114 2.76 22.40 -4.26
C PHE A 114 3.45 22.72 -2.93
N THR A 115 3.10 22.00 -1.86
CA THR A 115 3.72 22.13 -0.55
C THR A 115 5.22 21.84 -0.62
N ARG A 116 5.63 20.77 -1.30
CA ARG A 116 7.06 20.48 -1.51
C ARG A 116 7.79 21.58 -2.28
N LEU A 117 7.20 22.11 -3.36
CA LEU A 117 7.80 23.16 -4.17
C LEU A 117 7.94 24.48 -3.40
N THR A 118 6.95 24.82 -2.57
CA THR A 118 6.90 26.08 -1.82
C THR A 118 7.66 26.05 -0.50
N THR A 119 7.88 24.87 0.08
CA THR A 119 8.70 24.67 1.30
C THR A 119 10.16 24.38 0.99
N LEU A 120 10.50 24.02 -0.25
CA LEU A 120 11.87 24.01 -0.74
C LEU A 120 12.42 25.45 -0.66
N ARG A 121 13.19 25.73 0.39
CA ARG A 121 13.93 26.99 0.49
C ARG A 121 15.03 26.99 -0.56
N TYR A 122 14.92 27.89 -1.53
CA TYR A 122 16.04 28.28 -2.37
C TYR A 122 17.05 29.00 -1.46
N ASP A 123 18.16 28.33 -1.12
CA ASP A 123 19.18 28.86 -0.21
C ASP A 123 20.12 29.88 -0.88
N GLY A 124 19.98 30.10 -2.20
CA GLY A 124 20.75 31.09 -2.94
C GLY A 124 22.26 30.81 -3.03
N TYR A 125 22.75 29.67 -2.54
CA TYR A 125 24.18 29.38 -2.39
C TYR A 125 24.82 28.70 -3.63
N SER A 126 24.11 28.63 -4.75
CA SER A 126 24.69 28.21 -6.04
C SER A 126 25.27 29.39 -6.85
N GLY A 127 25.77 30.42 -6.15
CA GLY A 127 26.54 31.49 -6.76
C GLY A 127 27.98 31.05 -6.95
N ILE A 128 28.36 30.64 -8.16
CA ILE A 128 29.77 30.64 -8.54
C ILE A 128 30.16 32.11 -8.70
N VAL A 129 30.63 32.73 -7.62
CA VAL A 129 31.46 33.92 -7.71
C VAL A 129 32.79 33.54 -7.09
N LYS A 130 33.73 33.12 -7.95
CA LYS A 130 35.15 33.27 -7.61
C LYS A 130 35.46 34.74 -7.84
N VAL A 131 35.44 35.50 -6.74
CA VAL A 131 36.13 36.79 -6.70
C VAL A 131 37.60 36.43 -6.63
N ASP A 132 38.30 36.50 -7.77
CA ASP A 132 39.75 36.46 -7.79
C ASP A 132 40.25 37.84 -7.36
N ASP A 133 40.36 38.05 -6.04
CA ASP A 133 41.10 39.18 -5.47
C ASP A 133 42.58 38.81 -5.37
N GLY A 134 43.43 39.52 -6.13
CA GLY A 134 44.83 39.67 -5.76
C GLY A 134 45.82 39.68 -6.92
N THR A 135 46.12 40.86 -7.46
CA THR A 135 47.51 41.30 -7.68
C THR A 135 47.60 42.82 -7.58
#